data_AF-A0A959ZU04-F1
#
_entry.id   AF-A0A959ZU04-F1
#
_cell.length_a   1.000
_cell.length_b   1.000
_cell.length_c   1.000
_cell.angle_alpha   90.00
_cell.angle_beta   90.00
_cell.angle_gamma   90.00
#
_symmetry.space_group_name_H-M   'P 1'
#
loop_
_entity.id
_entity.type
_entity.pdbx_description
1 polymer ?
#
loop_
_entity_poly.entity_id
_entity_poly.type
_entity_poly.pdbx_seq_one_letter_code
_entity_poly.pdbx_strand_id
1 'polypeptide(L)'
;EETLQSLGVGEAAVTVLNPDGVPTPVAATRIFPPASRIGPLTPEERAAIVDLSPLTQRYGTTVNRESAEELLAAKLNNDHDRARETRDSAPRTPPAPRKSEQDEDIVGRVSDLLNSRVGKQVTREVVRGIFGMLRRR
;
A
#
# COMPACT_ATOMS: atom_id res chain seq x y z
N GLU A 1 36.20 23.22 48.43
CA GLU A 1 36.62 21.83 48.10
C GLU A 1 36.08 20.82 49.10
N GLU A 2 36.16 21.10 50.41
CA GLU A 2 35.66 20.20 51.46
C GLU A 2 34.19 19.78 51.30
N THR A 3 33.32 20.69 50.86
CA THR A 3 31.88 20.42 50.64
C THR A 3 31.57 19.42 49.54
N LEU A 4 32.44 19.23 48.55
CA LEU A 4 32.20 18.22 47.50
C LEU A 4 32.66 16.83 47.95
N GLN A 5 33.68 16.77 48.79
CA GLN A 5 34.24 15.53 49.30
C GLN A 5 33.36 14.90 50.39
N SER A 6 32.48 15.68 51.03
CA SER A 6 31.61 15.22 52.11
C SER A 6 30.23 14.71 51.67
N LEU A 7 29.85 14.85 50.39
CA LEU A 7 28.51 14.47 49.91
C LEU A 7 28.34 12.94 49.81
N GLY A 8 27.21 12.44 50.32
CA GLY A 8 26.82 11.04 50.22
C GLY A 8 25.88 10.73 49.05
N VAL A 9 25.45 9.47 48.95
CA VAL A 9 24.42 9.04 47.99
C VAL A 9 23.09 9.73 48.33
N GLY A 10 22.47 10.37 47.35
CA GLY A 10 21.23 11.13 47.53
C GLY A 10 21.44 12.59 47.93
N GLU A 11 22.68 13.08 47.95
CA GLU A 11 23.02 14.48 48.18
C GLU A 11 23.68 15.07 46.93
N ALA A 12 23.45 16.36 46.70
CA ALA A 12 24.06 17.09 45.59
C ALA A 12 24.46 18.51 45.97
N ALA A 13 25.52 18.99 45.32
CA ALA A 13 25.87 20.39 45.28
C ALA A 13 24.95 21.11 44.30
N VAL A 14 24.08 21.99 44.82
CA VAL A 14 23.11 22.74 44.02
C VAL A 14 23.44 24.23 44.10
N THR A 15 23.37 24.90 42.96
CA THR A 15 23.35 26.37 42.87
C THR A 15 22.05 26.79 42.21
N VAL A 16 21.58 27.99 42.54
CA VAL A 16 20.44 28.62 41.87
C VAL A 16 20.90 29.95 41.28
N LEU A 17 20.18 30.46 40.29
CA LEU A 17 20.44 31.79 39.76
C LEU A 17 19.76 32.84 40.64
N ASN A 18 20.45 33.94 40.90
CA ASN A 18 19.83 35.13 41.48
C ASN A 18 18.99 35.88 40.42
N PRO A 19 18.24 36.95 40.78
CA PRO A 19 17.44 37.72 39.82
C PRO A 19 18.22 38.32 38.65
N ASP A 20 19.51 38.57 38.82
CA ASP A 20 20.41 39.09 37.79
C ASP A 20 21.03 37.96 36.93
N GLY A 21 20.65 36.71 37.15
CA GLY A 21 21.14 35.54 36.42
C GLY A 21 22.52 35.03 36.87
N VAL A 22 23.04 35.52 38.00
CA VAL A 22 24.33 35.09 38.57
C VAL A 22 24.13 33.88 39.47
N PRO A 23 24.91 32.79 39.32
CA PRO A 23 24.86 31.65 40.24
C PRO A 23 25.17 32.04 41.69
N THR A 24 24.34 31.60 42.62
CA THR A 24 24.59 31.74 44.06
C THR A 24 25.68 30.78 44.53
N PRO A 25 26.26 31.01 45.72
CA PRO A 25 27.15 30.03 46.36
C PRO A 25 26.51 28.64 46.45
N VAL A 26 27.36 27.61 46.36
CA VAL A 26 26.95 26.20 46.37
C VAL A 26 26.39 25.79 47.73
N ALA A 27 25.25 25.09 47.73
CA ALA A 27 24.65 24.49 48.91
C ALA A 27 24.57 22.96 48.79
N ALA A 28 24.92 22.25 49.85
CA ALA A 28 24.69 20.81 49.97
C ALA A 28 23.20 20.56 50.22
N THR A 29 22.54 19.84 49.30
CA THR A 29 21.09 19.63 49.31
C THR A 29 20.77 18.15 49.16
N ARG A 30 19.78 17.66 49.93
CA ARG A 30 19.24 16.30 49.76
C ARG A 30 18.28 16.23 48.59
N ILE A 31 18.48 15.24 47.72
CA ILE A 31 17.63 14.98 46.56
C ILE A 31 16.59 13.92 46.92
N PHE A 32 15.32 14.22 46.64
CA PHE A 32 14.26 13.23 46.69
C PHE A 32 14.31 12.35 45.43
N PRO A 33 14.30 11.00 45.56
CA PRO A 33 14.33 10.13 44.39
C PRO A 33 13.05 10.25 43.55
N PRO A 34 13.10 9.95 42.24
CA PRO A 34 11.89 9.96 41.43
C PRO A 34 10.88 8.94 41.96
N ALA A 35 9.61 9.33 42.02
CA ALA A 35 8.52 8.41 42.38
C ALA A 35 8.16 7.44 41.23
N SER A 36 8.79 7.60 40.06
CA SER A 36 8.57 6.75 38.89
C SER A 36 9.70 5.72 38.72
N ARG A 37 9.33 4.55 38.21
CA ARG A 37 10.29 3.56 37.71
C ARG A 37 10.76 4.01 36.33
N ILE A 38 12.06 4.26 36.18
CA ILE A 38 12.67 4.51 34.88
C ILE A 38 12.92 3.15 34.21
N GLY A 39 12.13 2.84 33.17
CA GLY A 39 12.27 1.60 32.41
C GLY A 39 10.97 1.20 31.70
N PRO A 40 11.01 0.23 30.78
CA PRO A 40 9.81 -0.27 30.10
C PRO A 40 8.89 -0.98 31.10
N LEU A 41 7.57 -0.85 30.87
CA LEU A 41 6.55 -1.65 31.58
C LEU A 41 6.63 -3.11 31.12
N THR A 42 6.26 -4.03 32.01
CA THR A 42 6.06 -5.42 31.59
C THR A 42 4.82 -5.54 30.69
N PRO A 43 4.73 -6.59 29.85
CA PRO A 43 3.55 -6.82 29.02
C PRO A 43 2.25 -6.90 29.85
N GLU A 44 2.31 -7.49 31.04
CA GLU A 44 1.17 -7.68 31.94
C GLU A 44 0.72 -6.34 32.55
N GLU A 45 1.67 -5.53 33.05
CA GLU A 45 1.39 -4.18 33.56
C GLU A 45 0.73 -3.32 32.47
N ARG A 46 1.25 -3.40 31.25
CA ARG A 46 0.71 -2.67 30.10
C ARG A 46 -0.71 -3.12 29.76
N ALA A 47 -0.97 -4.43 29.75
CA ALA A 47 -2.31 -4.96 29.45
C ALA A 47 -3.34 -4.47 30.46
N ALA A 48 -3.04 -4.55 31.76
CA ALA A 48 -3.93 -4.08 32.82
C ALA A 48 -4.28 -2.58 32.67
N ILE A 49 -3.29 -1.73 32.35
CA ILE A 49 -3.51 -0.29 32.13
C ILE A 49 -4.37 -0.04 30.90
N VAL A 50 -4.15 -0.80 29.81
CA VAL A 50 -4.97 -0.69 28.60
C VAL A 50 -6.41 -1.10 28.92
N ASP A 51 -6.63 -2.19 29.65
CA ASP A 51 -7.98 -2.67 29.98
C ASP A 51 -8.77 -1.70 30.87
N LEU A 52 -8.08 -0.94 31.73
CA LEU A 52 -8.66 0.14 32.54
C LEU A 52 -9.10 1.36 31.71
N SER A 53 -8.65 1.49 30.47
CA SER A 53 -8.93 2.66 29.65
C SER A 53 -10.38 2.68 29.16
N PRO A 54 -11.12 3.81 29.28
CA PRO A 54 -12.47 3.94 28.73
C PRO A 54 -12.49 3.84 27.19
N LEU A 55 -11.35 4.06 26.54
CA LEU A 55 -11.22 3.96 25.09
C LEU A 55 -11.16 2.52 24.59
N THR A 56 -10.95 1.54 25.47
CA THR A 56 -10.81 0.13 25.12
C THR A 56 -12.07 -0.43 24.47
N GLN A 57 -13.25 0.08 24.84
CA GLN A 57 -14.49 -0.31 24.18
C GLN A 57 -14.52 0.05 22.69
N ARG A 58 -13.90 1.18 22.31
CA ARG A 58 -13.92 1.68 20.93
C ARG A 58 -12.69 1.24 20.12
N TYR A 59 -11.52 1.17 20.77
CA TYR A 59 -10.23 1.02 20.13
C TYR A 59 -9.44 -0.21 20.61
N GLY A 60 -9.99 -1.03 21.51
CA GLY A 60 -9.30 -2.22 22.04
C GLY A 60 -9.14 -3.35 21.02
N THR A 61 -9.97 -3.39 19.98
CA THR A 61 -9.86 -4.41 18.93
C THR A 61 -8.87 -3.98 17.85
N THR A 62 -7.78 -4.74 17.71
CA THR A 62 -6.84 -4.59 16.60
C THR A 62 -7.51 -4.96 15.29
N VAL A 63 -7.58 -4.02 14.34
CA VAL A 63 -8.10 -4.26 12.99
C VAL A 63 -6.91 -4.29 12.03
N ASN A 64 -6.59 -5.47 11.51
CA ASN A 64 -5.64 -5.61 10.40
C ASN A 64 -6.42 -5.53 9.08
N ARG A 65 -6.24 -4.46 8.31
CA ARG A 65 -6.92 -4.27 7.03
C ARG A 65 -6.03 -4.79 5.91
N GLU A 66 -6.64 -5.37 4.88
CA GLU A 66 -5.93 -5.75 3.67
C GLU A 66 -5.20 -4.54 3.09
N SER A 67 -3.91 -4.72 2.83
CA SER A 67 -3.08 -3.64 2.31
C SER A 67 -3.29 -3.46 0.81
N ALA A 68 -3.01 -2.25 0.31
CA ALA A 68 -3.10 -1.98 -1.13
C ALA A 68 -2.15 -2.88 -1.96
N GLU A 69 -1.01 -3.25 -1.37
CA GLU A 69 -0.05 -4.20 -1.95
C GLU A 69 -0.67 -5.59 -2.09
N GLU A 70 -1.27 -6.12 -1.02
CA GLU A 70 -1.93 -7.44 -1.02
C GLU A 70 -3.04 -7.50 -2.08
N LEU A 71 -3.87 -6.45 -2.16
CA LEU A 71 -4.92 -6.34 -3.16
C LEU A 71 -4.38 -6.27 -4.59
N LEU A 72 -3.25 -5.59 -4.81
CA LEU A 72 -2.64 -5.48 -6.13
C LEU A 72 -1.99 -6.79 -6.57
N ALA A 73 -1.27 -7.44 -5.64
CA ALA A 73 -0.66 -8.74 -5.88
C ALA A 73 -1.74 -9.80 -6.21
N ALA A 74 -2.85 -9.81 -5.47
CA ALA A 74 -3.98 -10.69 -5.75
C ALA A 74 -4.58 -10.47 -7.15
N LYS A 75 -4.70 -9.21 -7.59
CA LYS A 75 -5.17 -8.89 -8.95
C LYS A 75 -4.21 -9.40 -10.03
N LEU A 76 -2.91 -9.14 -9.87
CA LEU A 76 -1.89 -9.61 -10.81
C LEU A 76 -1.89 -11.14 -10.91
N ASN A 77 -1.93 -11.84 -9.78
CA ASN A 77 -1.97 -13.30 -9.77
C ASN A 77 -3.23 -13.84 -10.47
N ASN A 78 -4.39 -13.28 -10.18
CA ASN A 78 -5.64 -13.67 -10.86
C ASN A 78 -5.58 -13.44 -12.38
N ASP A 79 -4.95 -12.35 -12.83
CA ASP A 79 -4.77 -12.06 -14.26
C ASP A 79 -3.79 -13.04 -14.91
N HIS A 80 -2.71 -13.41 -14.21
CA HIS A 80 -1.77 -14.44 -14.65
C HIS A 80 -2.42 -15.83 -14.77
N ASP A 81 -3.23 -16.20 -13.79
CA ASP A 81 -3.92 -17.50 -13.79
C ASP A 81 -4.97 -17.57 -14.91
N ARG A 82 -5.76 -16.51 -15.12
CA ARG A 82 -6.67 -16.40 -16.27
C ARG A 82 -5.95 -16.46 -17.60
N ALA A 83 -4.80 -15.81 -17.72
CA ALA A 83 -3.98 -15.86 -18.93
C ALA A 83 -3.42 -17.26 -19.20
N ARG A 84 -3.08 -18.03 -18.15
CA ARG A 84 -2.66 -19.43 -18.26
C ARG A 84 -3.81 -20.33 -18.69
N GLU A 85 -4.96 -20.22 -18.03
CA GLU A 85 -6.17 -20.98 -18.37
C GLU A 85 -6.60 -20.75 -19.83
N THR A 86 -6.53 -19.51 -20.31
CA THR A 86 -6.87 -19.15 -21.71
C THR A 86 -5.86 -19.74 -22.71
N ARG A 87 -4.58 -19.89 -22.33
CA ARG A 87 -3.55 -20.50 -23.18
C ARG A 87 -3.68 -22.02 -23.24
N ASP A 88 -4.01 -22.67 -22.14
CA ASP A 88 -4.12 -24.13 -22.06
C ASP A 88 -5.44 -24.65 -22.66
N SER A 89 -6.49 -23.81 -22.71
CA SER A 89 -7.77 -24.14 -23.35
C SER A 89 -7.83 -23.79 -24.85
N ALA A 90 -6.82 -23.12 -25.40
CA ALA A 90 -6.76 -22.83 -26.82
C ALA A 90 -6.40 -24.09 -27.64
N PRO A 91 -7.14 -24.40 -28.73
CA PRO A 91 -6.81 -25.54 -29.58
C PRO A 91 -5.41 -25.37 -30.17
N ARG A 92 -4.54 -26.36 -29.94
CA ARG A 92 -3.18 -26.42 -30.52
C ARG A 92 -3.28 -26.64 -32.02
N THR A 93 -3.29 -25.56 -32.80
CA THR A 93 -3.13 -25.64 -34.25
C THR A 93 -1.67 -26.01 -34.58
N PRO A 94 -1.40 -27.07 -35.37
CA PRO A 94 -0.05 -27.39 -35.80
C PRO A 94 0.53 -26.24 -36.65
N PRO A 95 1.85 -25.97 -36.59
CA PRO A 95 2.45 -24.86 -37.30
C PRO A 95 2.26 -25.04 -38.81
N ALA A 96 1.65 -24.04 -39.47
CA ALA A 96 1.46 -24.03 -40.91
C ALA A 96 2.80 -23.77 -41.63
N PRO A 97 3.05 -24.41 -42.80
CA PRO A 97 4.26 -24.17 -43.58
C PRO A 97 4.27 -22.75 -44.15
N ARG A 98 5.42 -22.06 -44.03
CA ARG A 98 5.63 -20.69 -44.53
C ARG A 98 5.45 -20.64 -46.06
N LYS A 99 4.58 -19.75 -46.54
CA LYS A 99 4.41 -19.43 -47.97
C LYS A 99 5.01 -18.05 -48.28
N SER A 100 5.55 -17.95 -49.50
CA SER A 100 6.39 -16.88 -50.06
C SER A 100 5.66 -15.56 -50.39
N GLU A 101 6.41 -14.46 -50.29
CA GLU A 101 6.05 -13.02 -50.39
C GLU A 101 5.38 -12.52 -51.69
N GLN A 102 4.97 -13.37 -52.63
CA GLN A 102 4.44 -12.91 -53.95
C GLN A 102 2.91 -12.93 -54.08
N ASP A 103 2.18 -13.55 -53.15
CA ASP A 103 0.70 -13.51 -53.12
C ASP A 103 0.15 -12.32 -52.30
N GLU A 104 1.02 -11.56 -51.60
CA GLU A 104 0.65 -10.50 -50.66
C GLU A 104 0.14 -9.21 -51.33
N ASP A 105 0.62 -8.89 -52.53
CA ASP A 105 0.36 -7.60 -53.18
C ASP A 105 -1.08 -7.44 -53.72
N ILE A 106 -1.71 -8.53 -54.17
CA ILE A 106 -3.07 -8.48 -54.74
C ILE A 106 -4.12 -8.64 -53.64
N VAL A 107 -3.90 -9.54 -52.69
CA VAL A 107 -4.80 -9.74 -51.54
C VAL A 107 -4.74 -8.54 -50.59
N GLY A 108 -3.54 -7.97 -50.37
CA GLY A 108 -3.32 -6.77 -49.56
C GLY A 108 -4.14 -5.57 -50.06
N ARG A 109 -4.17 -5.34 -51.38
CA ARG A 109 -4.94 -4.24 -51.98
C ARG A 109 -6.45 -4.40 -51.85
N VAL A 110 -6.96 -5.64 -51.87
CA VAL A 110 -8.40 -5.91 -51.64
C VAL A 110 -8.77 -5.77 -50.16
N SER A 111 -7.90 -6.22 -49.24
CA SER A 111 -8.10 -6.04 -47.81
C SER A 111 -7.98 -4.59 -47.35
N ASP A 112 -7.13 -3.78 -47.98
CA ASP A 112 -6.98 -2.37 -47.65
C ASP A 112 -8.20 -1.55 -48.06
N LEU A 113 -8.84 -1.90 -49.18
CA LEU A 113 -10.13 -1.29 -49.57
C LEU A 113 -11.26 -1.67 -48.60
N LEU A 114 -11.29 -2.92 -48.12
CA LEU A 114 -12.25 -3.39 -47.10
C LEU A 114 -12.04 -2.72 -45.73
N ASN A 115 -10.79 -2.42 -45.35
CA ASN A 115 -10.46 -1.80 -44.06
C ASN A 115 -10.54 -0.26 -44.08
N SER A 116 -10.67 0.36 -45.25
CA SER A 116 -10.84 1.80 -45.40
C SER A 116 -12.13 2.32 -44.75
N ARG A 117 -12.14 3.61 -44.34
CA ARG A 117 -13.32 4.26 -43.75
C ARG A 117 -14.55 4.24 -44.69
N VAL A 118 -14.31 4.22 -46.01
CA VAL A 118 -15.35 4.16 -47.05
C VAL A 118 -15.95 2.75 -47.14
N GLY A 119 -15.13 1.70 -47.06
CA GLY A 119 -15.60 0.31 -47.07
C GLY A 119 -16.51 -0.01 -45.89
N LYS A 120 -16.12 0.41 -44.68
CA LYS A 120 -16.89 0.18 -43.44
C LYS A 120 -18.27 0.87 -43.42
N GLN A 121 -18.44 1.98 -44.15
CA GLN A 121 -19.73 2.67 -44.24
C GLN A 121 -20.70 1.93 -45.17
N VAL A 122 -20.22 1.45 -46.32
CA VAL A 122 -21.04 0.68 -47.27
C VAL A 122 -21.49 -0.64 -46.66
N THR A 123 -20.64 -1.34 -45.90
CA THR A 123 -21.04 -2.59 -45.23
C THR A 123 -22.13 -2.37 -44.16
N ARG A 124 -22.05 -1.28 -43.39
CA ARG A 124 -23.01 -1.01 -42.31
C ARG A 124 -24.39 -0.61 -42.85
N GLU A 125 -24.44 0.06 -44.00
CA GLU A 125 -25.68 0.48 -44.66
C GLU A 125 -26.40 -0.70 -45.33
N VAL A 126 -25.66 -1.60 -45.96
CA VAL A 126 -26.21 -2.84 -46.55
C VAL A 126 -26.77 -3.77 -45.48
N VAL A 127 -26.06 -3.95 -44.36
CA VAL A 127 -26.54 -4.78 -43.24
C VAL A 127 -27.82 -4.20 -42.64
N ARG A 128 -27.93 -2.87 -42.49
CA ARG A 128 -29.12 -2.23 -41.95
C ARG A 128 -30.30 -2.25 -42.94
N GLY A 129 -30.03 -2.16 -44.24
CA GLY A 129 -31.04 -2.26 -45.30
C GLY A 129 -31.66 -3.65 -45.41
N ILE A 130 -30.86 -4.71 -45.30
CA ILE A 130 -31.33 -6.10 -45.40
C ILE A 130 -32.01 -6.57 -44.11
N PHE A 131 -31.45 -6.28 -42.93
CA PHE A 131 -32.05 -6.71 -41.66
C PHE A 131 -33.21 -5.84 -41.17
N GLY A 132 -33.28 -4.57 -41.61
CA GLY A 132 -34.36 -3.65 -41.24
C GLY A 132 -35.72 -3.98 -41.87
N MET A 133 -35.70 -4.63 -43.04
CA MET A 133 -36.91 -5.00 -43.78
C MET A 133 -37.51 -6.34 -43.31
N LEU A 134 -36.70 -7.21 -42.68
CA LEU A 134 -37.14 -8.51 -42.15
C LEU A 134 -37.74 -8.46 -40.73
N ARG A 135 -37.54 -7.38 -39.97
CA ARG A 135 -38.03 -7.26 -38.56
C ARG A 135 -39.29 -6.42 -38.40
N ARG A 136 -40.04 -6.21 -39.49
CA ARG A 136 -41.31 -5.46 -39.48
C ARG A 136 -42.40 -6.27 -40.19
N ARG A 137 -42.80 -7.38 -39.57
CA ARG A 137 -44.13 -8.00 -39.62
C ARG A 137 -44.25 -8.95 -38.46
#